data_AF-A0A2V9QRK6-F1
#
_entry.id   AF-A0A2V9QRK6-F1
#
_cell.length_a   1.000
_cell.length_b   1.000
_cell.length_c   1.000
_cell.angle_alpha   90.00
_cell.angle_beta   90.00
_cell.angle_gamma   90.00
#
_symmetry.space_group_name_H-M   'P 1'
#
loop_
_entity.id
_entity.type
_entity.pdbx_description
1 polymer ?
#
loop_
_entity_poly.entity_id
_entity_poly.type
_entity_poly.pdbx_seq_one_letter_code
_entity_poly.pdbx_strand_id
1 'polypeptide(L)'
;MTIRGIQLIEEEAAVELQHINVKLLLKAPERVDLHAVIPVFHSWIQDQSTDELLLDVASYAHVKDGPGVILIGHEADYSLDLTDGRLGLRYNRKAVGDGNNQLRLEQAVSAALKALETLQRDKRLENSIQFDGRNIELFINDRLLAPNAAVTQLAADSEMRIFLNRLVTSEPYSLLYEPDSRRLFGVRVQFEREFTVSELLQNLSVGQPSAH
;
A
#
# COMPACT_ATOMS: atom_id res chain seq x y z
N MET A 1 49.22 4.01 -6.68
CA MET A 1 48.01 4.84 -6.56
C MET A 1 47.08 4.40 -7.68
N THR A 2 45.90 3.88 -7.29
CA THR A 2 44.67 3.79 -8.11
C THR A 2 44.73 2.74 -9.23
N ILE A 3 43.97 1.63 -9.18
CA ILE A 3 42.59 1.55 -9.68
C ILE A 3 41.73 0.50 -8.93
N ARG A 4 42.32 -0.34 -8.06
CA ARG A 4 41.59 -1.40 -7.33
C ARG A 4 40.75 -0.94 -6.13
N GLY A 5 40.78 0.35 -5.78
CA GLY A 5 40.10 0.89 -4.60
C GLY A 5 38.73 1.53 -4.84
N ILE A 6 38.29 1.67 -6.10
CA ILE A 6 37.02 2.35 -6.44
C ILE A 6 35.89 1.35 -6.69
N GLN A 7 36.20 0.09 -6.97
CA GLN A 7 35.21 -0.93 -7.31
C GLN A 7 34.59 -1.66 -6.10
N LEU A 8 34.83 -1.13 -4.89
CA LEU A 8 34.40 -1.70 -3.60
C LEU A 8 33.47 -0.76 -2.81
N ILE A 9 32.92 0.28 -3.45
CA ILE A 9 32.04 1.28 -2.79
C ILE A 9 30.70 1.49 -3.53
N GLU A 10 30.30 0.55 -4.39
CA GLU A 10 28.96 0.51 -5.00
C GLU A 10 28.34 -0.89 -4.90
N GLU A 11 28.57 -1.60 -3.79
CA GLU A 11 27.46 -2.37 -3.23
C GLU A 11 26.56 -1.32 -2.56
N GLU A 12 25.76 -0.60 -3.38
CA GLU A 12 24.54 0.00 -2.88
C GLU A 12 23.85 -1.14 -2.14
N ALA A 13 23.70 -1.03 -0.81
CA ALA A 13 23.08 -2.08 -0.02
C ALA A 13 21.67 -2.29 -0.59
N ALA A 14 21.51 -3.29 -1.46
CA ALA A 14 20.29 -3.49 -2.20
C ALA A 14 19.22 -3.88 -1.18
N VAL A 15 18.28 -2.96 -0.94
CA VAL A 15 17.16 -3.25 -0.05
C VAL A 15 16.22 -4.20 -0.76
N GLU A 16 15.78 -5.24 -0.06
CA GLU A 16 14.75 -6.12 -0.55
C GLU A 16 13.41 -5.77 0.08
N LEU A 17 12.52 -5.14 -0.70
CA LEU A 17 11.20 -4.73 -0.24
C LEU A 17 10.26 -5.94 -0.30
N GLN A 18 9.94 -6.50 0.86
CA GLN A 18 9.02 -7.63 1.04
C GLN A 18 7.90 -7.26 2.01
N HIS A 19 6.80 -8.01 2.00
CA HIS A 19 5.68 -7.79 2.92
C HIS A 19 5.19 -6.32 2.87
N ILE A 20 4.99 -5.83 1.64
CA ILE A 20 4.63 -4.44 1.36
C ILE A 20 3.18 -4.21 1.77
N ASN A 21 2.97 -3.18 2.58
CA ASN A 21 1.66 -2.69 2.98
C ASN A 21 1.37 -1.38 2.27
N VAL A 22 0.12 -1.18 1.90
CA VAL A 22 -0.36 0.05 1.25
C VAL A 22 -1.57 0.55 2.01
N LYS A 23 -1.60 1.83 2.36
CA LYS A 23 -2.79 2.48 2.92
C LYS A 23 -3.24 3.62 2.01
N LEU A 24 -4.46 3.49 1.52
CA LEU A 24 -5.16 4.49 0.70
C LEU A 24 -6.12 5.24 1.61
N LEU A 25 -5.88 6.52 1.85
CA LEU A 25 -6.68 7.29 2.81
C LEU A 25 -8.07 7.59 2.27
N LEU A 26 -9.02 7.75 3.18
CA LEU A 26 -10.39 8.11 2.86
C LEU A 26 -10.70 9.54 3.31
N LYS A 27 -11.52 10.24 2.51
CA LYS A 27 -12.13 11.51 2.86
C LYS A 27 -13.27 11.28 3.87
N ALA A 28 -13.55 12.30 4.68
CA ALA A 28 -14.71 12.35 5.58
C ALA A 28 -14.88 11.06 6.43
N PRO A 29 -13.88 10.69 7.26
CA PRO A 29 -13.91 9.45 8.04
C PRO A 29 -15.15 9.33 8.95
N GLU A 30 -15.71 10.45 9.37
CA GLU A 30 -16.95 10.52 10.16
C GLU A 30 -18.20 10.01 9.42
N ARG A 31 -18.14 9.88 8.10
CA ARG A 31 -19.24 9.35 7.27
C ARG A 31 -19.17 7.86 7.04
N VAL A 32 -18.07 7.21 7.41
CA VAL A 32 -17.84 5.78 7.15
C VAL A 32 -18.37 4.95 8.33
N ASP A 33 -19.41 4.16 8.08
CA ASP A 33 -19.84 3.13 9.02
C ASP A 33 -19.01 1.86 8.81
N LEU A 34 -18.10 1.59 9.75
CA LEU A 34 -17.26 0.39 9.73
C LEU A 34 -18.10 -0.91 9.81
N HIS A 35 -19.25 -0.90 10.48
CA HIS A 35 -20.09 -2.10 10.59
C HIS A 35 -20.76 -2.47 9.27
N ALA A 36 -21.08 -1.48 8.42
CA ALA A 36 -21.64 -1.70 7.09
C ALA A 36 -20.67 -2.44 6.15
N VAL A 37 -19.37 -2.44 6.45
CA VAL A 37 -18.33 -3.07 5.63
C VAL A 37 -18.21 -4.58 5.90
N ILE A 38 -18.61 -5.05 7.08
CA ILE A 38 -18.59 -6.48 7.44
C ILE A 38 -19.37 -7.35 6.42
N PRO A 39 -20.65 -7.05 6.08
CA PRO A 39 -21.36 -7.84 5.07
C PRO A 39 -20.76 -7.69 3.67
N VAL A 40 -20.06 -6.58 3.36
CA VAL A 40 -19.33 -6.41 2.10
C VAL A 40 -18.16 -7.38 2.01
N PHE A 41 -17.35 -7.45 3.06
CA PHE A 41 -16.23 -8.40 3.15
C PHE A 41 -16.68 -9.86 3.14
N HIS A 42 -17.81 -10.20 3.77
CA HIS A 42 -18.38 -11.55 3.63
C HIS A 42 -18.79 -11.88 2.19
N SER A 43 -19.33 -10.93 1.44
CA SER A 43 -19.59 -11.13 0.00
C SER A 43 -18.29 -11.39 -0.77
N TRP A 44 -17.21 -10.66 -0.48
CA TRP A 44 -15.93 -10.88 -1.16
C TRP A 44 -15.37 -12.28 -0.93
N ILE A 45 -15.52 -12.82 0.29
CA ILE A 45 -15.15 -14.20 0.61
C ILE A 45 -15.99 -15.19 -0.22
N GLN A 46 -17.30 -14.98 -0.28
CA GLN A 46 -18.22 -15.86 -1.02
C GLN A 46 -17.97 -15.84 -2.53
N ASP A 47 -17.73 -14.65 -3.07
CA ASP A 47 -17.58 -14.41 -4.50
C ASP A 47 -16.13 -14.59 -5.00
N GLN A 48 -15.17 -14.81 -4.09
CA GLN A 48 -13.73 -14.89 -4.38
C GLN A 48 -13.27 -13.66 -5.18
N SER A 49 -13.60 -12.46 -4.68
CA SER A 49 -13.47 -11.20 -5.44
C SER A 49 -12.04 -10.66 -5.59
N THR A 50 -11.02 -11.39 -5.13
CA THR A 50 -9.61 -11.02 -5.16
C THR A 50 -8.76 -12.17 -5.68
N ASP A 51 -7.52 -11.88 -6.08
CA ASP A 51 -6.57 -12.94 -6.48
C ASP A 51 -6.09 -13.75 -5.25
N GLU A 52 -6.13 -13.13 -4.07
CA GLU A 52 -5.83 -13.74 -2.77
C GLU A 52 -6.98 -14.62 -2.25
N LEU A 53 -6.62 -15.68 -1.51
CA LEU A 53 -7.57 -16.54 -0.84
C LEU A 53 -8.10 -15.87 0.44
N LEU A 54 -9.36 -15.41 0.40
CA LEU A 54 -10.03 -14.77 1.54
C LEU A 54 -10.63 -15.81 2.50
N LEU A 55 -10.48 -15.61 3.81
CA LEU A 55 -10.75 -16.63 4.82
C LEU A 55 -11.81 -16.19 5.84
N ASP A 56 -11.65 -15.02 6.45
CA ASP A 56 -12.51 -14.60 7.57
C ASP A 56 -12.58 -13.07 7.72
N VAL A 57 -13.51 -12.57 8.54
CA VAL A 57 -13.66 -11.15 8.88
C VAL A 57 -13.59 -10.97 10.39
N ALA A 58 -12.69 -10.09 10.85
CA ALA A 58 -12.57 -9.70 12.26
C ALA A 58 -12.90 -8.22 12.46
N SER A 59 -13.69 -7.91 13.49
CA SER A 59 -14.08 -6.53 13.81
C SER A 59 -13.42 -6.02 15.10
N TYR A 60 -12.62 -4.97 14.94
CA TYR A 60 -12.04 -4.15 15.99
C TYR A 60 -12.55 -2.71 15.92
N ALA A 61 -13.75 -2.47 15.34
CA ALA A 61 -14.33 -1.14 15.19
C ALA A 61 -14.51 -0.37 16.52
N HIS A 62 -14.53 -1.10 17.65
CA HIS A 62 -14.59 -0.53 19.00
C HIS A 62 -13.23 -0.06 19.55
N VAL A 63 -12.11 -0.44 18.91
CA VAL A 63 -10.77 -0.05 19.34
C VAL A 63 -10.44 1.32 18.76
N LYS A 64 -10.27 2.31 19.65
CA LYS A 64 -9.88 3.66 19.27
C LYS A 64 -8.54 3.65 18.52
N ASP A 65 -8.49 4.35 17.38
CA ASP A 65 -7.31 4.43 16.50
C ASP A 65 -6.72 3.06 16.16
N GLY A 66 -7.59 2.04 16.09
CA GLY A 66 -7.23 0.64 15.88
C GLY A 66 -7.39 0.19 14.42
N PRO A 67 -7.29 -1.13 14.18
CA PRO A 67 -7.30 -1.70 12.84
C PRO A 67 -8.69 -1.76 12.18
N GLY A 68 -9.73 -1.28 12.86
CA GLY A 68 -11.10 -1.23 12.37
C GLY A 68 -11.64 -2.60 11.99
N VAL A 69 -12.07 -2.79 10.74
CA VAL A 69 -12.56 -4.10 10.26
C VAL A 69 -11.53 -4.70 9.33
N ILE A 70 -11.12 -5.94 9.61
CA ILE A 70 -10.09 -6.67 8.87
C ILE A 70 -10.74 -7.85 8.14
N LEU A 71 -10.52 -7.93 6.84
CA LEU A 71 -10.71 -9.09 6.00
C LEU A 71 -9.40 -9.87 5.93
N ILE A 72 -9.40 -11.06 6.51
CA ILE A 72 -8.23 -11.92 6.65
C ILE A 72 -8.15 -12.82 5.42
N GLY A 73 -7.03 -12.75 4.70
CA GLY A 73 -6.72 -13.67 3.60
C GLY A 73 -5.55 -14.58 3.92
N HIS A 74 -5.20 -15.50 3.02
CA HIS A 74 -4.02 -16.35 3.17
C HIS A 74 -2.75 -15.54 2.87
N GLU A 75 -2.71 -14.89 1.71
CA GLU A 75 -1.53 -14.16 1.22
C GLU A 75 -1.47 -12.72 1.73
N ALA A 76 -2.62 -12.09 1.95
CA ALA A 76 -2.73 -10.71 2.40
C ALA A 76 -4.00 -10.47 3.20
N ASP A 77 -3.98 -9.42 4.02
CA ASP A 77 -5.16 -8.90 4.71
C ASP A 77 -5.59 -7.56 4.10
N TYR A 78 -6.89 -7.29 4.09
CA TYR A 78 -7.46 -5.98 3.79
C TYR A 78 -8.14 -5.42 5.03
N SER A 79 -8.16 -4.12 5.21
CA SER A 79 -8.86 -3.52 6.35
C SER A 79 -9.31 -2.09 6.08
N LEU A 80 -10.41 -1.68 6.70
CA LEU A 80 -10.65 -0.27 6.93
C LEU A 80 -10.01 0.11 8.26
N ASP A 81 -8.79 0.64 8.16
CA ASP A 81 -7.85 0.84 9.25
C ASP A 81 -7.85 2.31 9.69
N LEU A 82 -7.99 2.54 11.01
CA LEU A 82 -7.95 3.86 11.64
C LEU A 82 -6.63 4.12 12.38
N THR A 83 -5.63 3.24 12.24
CA THR A 83 -4.33 3.41 12.89
C THR A 83 -3.78 4.83 12.67
N ASP A 84 -3.25 5.42 13.75
CA ASP A 84 -2.78 6.82 13.84
C ASP A 84 -3.88 7.88 13.61
N GLY A 85 -5.17 7.53 13.81
CA GLY A 85 -6.30 8.43 13.64
C GLY A 85 -6.62 8.78 12.19
N ARG A 86 -6.08 8.01 11.23
CA ARG A 86 -6.23 8.25 9.79
C ARG A 86 -6.98 7.08 9.17
N LEU A 87 -8.23 7.28 8.79
CA LEU A 87 -9.01 6.23 8.16
C LEU A 87 -8.51 5.97 6.74
N GLY A 88 -8.31 4.70 6.40
CA GLY A 88 -7.94 4.30 5.05
C GLY A 88 -8.23 2.84 4.78
N LEU A 89 -8.35 2.47 3.51
CA LEU A 89 -8.21 1.07 3.12
C LEU A 89 -6.74 0.69 3.22
N ARG A 90 -6.43 -0.32 4.01
CA ARG A 90 -5.09 -0.85 4.17
C ARG A 90 -5.01 -2.28 3.65
N TYR A 91 -4.09 -2.50 2.72
CA TYR A 91 -3.63 -3.80 2.25
C TYR A 91 -2.36 -4.18 3.02
N ASN A 92 -2.28 -5.43 3.49
CA ASN A 92 -1.14 -5.97 4.21
C ASN A 92 -0.69 -7.31 3.61
N ARG A 93 0.43 -7.32 2.89
CA ARG A 93 0.98 -8.54 2.31
C ARG A 93 1.71 -9.38 3.38
N LYS A 94 1.31 -10.65 3.52
CA LYS A 94 1.91 -11.62 4.45
C LYS A 94 2.80 -12.65 3.76
N ALA A 95 2.48 -13.02 2.53
CA ALA A 95 3.29 -13.95 1.75
C ALA A 95 4.46 -13.21 1.07
N VAL A 96 5.58 -13.91 0.91
CA VAL A 96 6.72 -13.41 0.12
C VAL A 96 6.24 -13.05 -1.29
N GLY A 97 6.75 -11.93 -1.81
CA GLY A 97 6.49 -11.48 -3.16
C GLY A 97 7.57 -11.97 -4.12
N ASP A 98 7.15 -12.43 -5.30
CA ASP A 98 8.05 -12.75 -6.40
C ASP A 98 8.55 -11.50 -7.13
N GLY A 99 9.58 -11.66 -7.96
CA GLY A 99 10.11 -10.59 -8.79
C GLY A 99 10.98 -9.57 -8.02
N ASN A 100 11.23 -8.42 -8.65
CA ASN A 100 12.00 -7.33 -8.06
C ASN A 100 11.10 -6.37 -7.24
N ASN A 101 11.71 -5.40 -6.57
CA ASN A 101 11.00 -4.39 -5.76
C ASN A 101 9.90 -3.68 -6.55
N GLN A 102 10.13 -3.36 -7.82
CA GLN A 102 9.15 -2.68 -8.68
C GLN A 102 7.90 -3.54 -8.91
N LEU A 103 8.06 -4.84 -9.17
CA LEU A 103 6.94 -5.77 -9.34
C LEU A 103 6.15 -5.96 -8.04
N ARG A 104 6.83 -6.03 -6.90
CA ARG A 104 6.18 -6.17 -5.59
C ARG A 104 5.42 -4.90 -5.19
N LEU A 105 5.99 -3.72 -5.42
CA LEU A 105 5.31 -2.43 -5.22
C LEU A 105 4.07 -2.32 -6.11
N GLU A 106 4.20 -2.70 -7.38
CA GLU A 106 3.07 -2.73 -8.33
C GLU A 106 1.96 -3.65 -7.88
N GLN A 107 2.29 -4.88 -7.46
CA GLN A 107 1.33 -5.85 -6.95
C GLN A 107 0.56 -5.26 -5.76
N ALA A 108 1.29 -4.78 -4.75
CA ALA A 108 0.68 -4.32 -3.51
C ALA A 108 -0.22 -3.09 -3.72
N VAL A 109 0.23 -2.12 -4.52
CA VAL A 109 -0.55 -0.91 -4.82
C VAL A 109 -1.74 -1.24 -5.71
N SER A 110 -1.57 -2.13 -6.70
CA SER A 110 -2.69 -2.57 -7.55
C SER A 110 -3.75 -3.31 -6.74
N ALA A 111 -3.36 -4.20 -5.84
CA ALA A 111 -4.28 -4.93 -4.97
C ALA A 111 -5.08 -3.97 -4.07
N ALA A 112 -4.39 -2.99 -3.45
CA ALA A 112 -5.05 -1.97 -2.65
C ALA A 112 -6.03 -1.10 -3.46
N LEU A 113 -5.62 -0.64 -4.65
CA LEU A 113 -6.46 0.18 -5.52
C LEU A 113 -7.68 -0.58 -6.02
N LYS A 114 -7.53 -1.83 -6.48
CA LYS A 114 -8.64 -2.69 -6.89
C LYS A 114 -9.63 -2.92 -5.75
N ALA A 115 -9.14 -3.23 -4.55
CA ALA A 115 -9.99 -3.39 -3.38
C ALA A 115 -10.74 -2.08 -3.03
N LEU A 116 -10.09 -0.92 -3.13
CA LEU A 116 -10.76 0.36 -2.92
C LEU A 116 -11.85 0.59 -3.98
N GLU A 117 -11.56 0.32 -5.24
CA GLU A 117 -12.51 0.43 -6.34
C GLU A 117 -13.76 -0.46 -6.11
N THR A 118 -13.56 -1.68 -5.61
CA THR A 118 -14.65 -2.60 -5.27
C THR A 118 -15.50 -2.06 -4.13
N LEU A 119 -14.88 -1.53 -3.06
CA LEU A 119 -15.63 -0.89 -1.96
C LEU A 119 -16.43 0.32 -2.45
N GLN A 120 -15.84 1.17 -3.29
CA GLN A 120 -16.52 2.37 -3.81
C GLN A 120 -17.75 2.05 -4.65
N ARG A 121 -17.81 0.85 -5.27
CA ARG A 121 -18.95 0.40 -6.07
C ARG A 121 -20.04 -0.29 -5.27
N ASP A 122 -19.77 -0.66 -4.01
CA ASP A 122 -20.74 -1.37 -3.19
C ASP A 122 -21.84 -0.43 -2.68
N LYS A 123 -23.05 -0.64 -3.17
CA LYS A 123 -24.21 0.20 -2.84
C LYS A 123 -24.57 0.19 -1.36
N ARG A 124 -24.20 -0.86 -0.61
CA ARG A 124 -24.43 -0.95 0.85
C ARG A 124 -23.68 0.12 1.63
N LEU A 125 -22.63 0.70 1.03
CA LEU A 125 -21.80 1.73 1.64
C LEU A 125 -22.24 3.16 1.28
N GLU A 126 -23.32 3.34 0.51
CA GLU A 126 -23.97 4.63 0.24
C GLU A 126 -23.01 5.76 -0.20
N ASN A 127 -21.96 5.43 -0.97
CA ASN A 127 -20.89 6.36 -1.39
C ASN A 127 -20.10 7.02 -0.23
N SER A 128 -20.09 6.40 0.96
CA SER A 128 -19.28 6.84 2.10
C SER A 128 -17.79 6.61 1.90
N ILE A 129 -17.40 5.62 1.09
CA ILE A 129 -16.01 5.34 0.77
C ILE A 129 -15.54 6.28 -0.34
N GLN A 130 -14.77 7.31 0.03
CA GLN A 130 -14.24 8.30 -0.91
C GLN A 130 -12.73 8.38 -0.79
N PHE A 131 -12.01 8.04 -1.86
CA PHE A 131 -10.56 8.09 -1.87
C PHE A 131 -10.03 9.51 -1.67
N ASP A 132 -9.12 9.69 -0.72
CA ASP A 132 -8.25 10.85 -0.61
C ASP A 132 -7.10 10.70 -1.61
N GLY A 133 -7.41 11.00 -2.86
CA GLY A 133 -6.51 10.90 -4.02
C GLY A 133 -5.23 11.72 -3.97
N ARG A 134 -4.93 12.37 -2.85
CA ARG A 134 -3.67 13.10 -2.61
C ARG A 134 -2.69 12.32 -1.75
N ASN A 135 -3.14 11.30 -1.01
CA ASN A 135 -2.35 10.68 0.04
C ASN A 135 -2.33 9.16 -0.09
N ILE A 136 -1.13 8.59 -0.20
CA ILE A 136 -0.87 7.15 -0.11
C ILE A 136 0.23 6.92 0.91
N GLU A 137 0.12 5.85 1.70
CA GLU A 137 1.18 5.41 2.59
C GLU A 137 1.66 4.03 2.19
N LEU A 138 2.99 3.86 2.13
CA LEU A 138 3.65 2.59 1.85
C LEU A 138 4.48 2.20 3.07
N PHE A 139 4.40 0.93 3.49
CA PHE A 139 5.18 0.42 4.60
C PHE A 139 5.77 -0.95 4.27
N ILE A 140 6.92 -1.25 4.86
CA ILE A 140 7.56 -2.55 4.75
C ILE A 140 7.43 -3.25 6.10
N ASN A 141 6.68 -4.34 6.16
CA ASN A 141 6.37 -5.02 7.42
C ASN A 141 7.56 -5.83 7.95
N ASP A 142 8.49 -6.18 7.08
CA ASP A 142 9.67 -6.98 7.42
C ASP A 142 10.80 -6.13 7.98
N ARG A 143 10.90 -6.06 9.30
CA ARG A 143 11.97 -5.30 9.98
C ARG A 143 13.35 -5.95 9.86
N LEU A 144 13.43 -7.24 9.51
CA LEU A 144 14.71 -7.91 9.30
C LEU A 144 15.32 -7.47 7.97
N LEU A 145 14.49 -7.37 6.92
CA LEU A 145 14.90 -6.92 5.59
C LEU A 145 14.96 -5.40 5.45
N ALA A 146 14.03 -4.68 6.09
CA ALA A 146 13.91 -3.23 6.02
C ALA A 146 13.69 -2.61 7.42
N PRO A 147 14.73 -2.60 8.28
CA PRO A 147 14.66 -1.88 9.54
C PRO A 147 14.43 -0.38 9.29
N ASN A 148 13.69 0.30 10.18
CA ASN A 148 13.50 1.75 10.02
C ASN A 148 14.76 2.51 10.46
N ALA A 149 15.70 2.62 9.52
CA ALA A 149 17.00 3.24 9.70
C ALA A 149 17.38 4.07 8.46
N ALA A 150 18.29 5.04 8.65
CA ALA A 150 18.73 5.94 7.58
C ALA A 150 19.32 5.20 6.36
N VAL A 151 20.01 4.07 6.59
CA VAL A 151 20.56 3.22 5.51
C VAL A 151 19.46 2.60 4.66
N THR A 152 18.38 2.12 5.27
CA THR A 152 17.22 1.56 4.56
C THR A 152 16.48 2.64 3.79
N GLN A 153 16.32 3.83 4.38
CA GLN A 153 15.75 4.97 3.67
C GLN A 153 16.58 5.33 2.42
N LEU A 154 17.91 5.44 2.55
CA LEU A 154 18.80 5.76 1.43
C LEU A 154 18.68 4.71 0.30
N ALA A 155 18.68 3.43 0.65
CA ALA A 155 18.58 2.34 -0.31
C ALA A 155 17.19 2.22 -0.97
N ALA A 156 16.11 2.54 -0.23
CA ALA A 156 14.75 2.44 -0.74
C ALA A 156 14.28 3.68 -1.51
N ASP A 157 14.89 4.86 -1.32
CA ASP A 157 14.42 6.10 -1.93
C ASP A 157 14.44 6.04 -3.46
N SER A 158 15.46 5.44 -4.06
CA SER A 158 15.55 5.23 -5.52
C SER A 158 14.43 4.33 -6.03
N GLU A 159 14.21 3.18 -5.39
CA GLU A 159 13.14 2.23 -5.72
C GLU A 159 11.74 2.87 -5.61
N MET A 160 11.50 3.62 -4.53
CA MET A 160 10.24 4.33 -4.31
C MET A 160 10.01 5.39 -5.39
N ARG A 161 11.04 6.18 -5.73
CA ARG A 161 10.90 7.23 -6.77
C ARG A 161 10.66 6.65 -8.15
N ILE A 162 11.37 5.59 -8.53
CA ILE A 162 11.15 4.91 -9.82
C ILE A 162 9.69 4.44 -9.91
N PHE A 163 9.21 3.77 -8.87
CA PHE A 163 7.84 3.28 -8.81
C PHE A 163 6.81 4.42 -8.86
N LEU A 164 6.98 5.46 -8.03
CA LEU A 164 6.04 6.57 -7.93
C LEU A 164 5.99 7.41 -9.21
N ASN A 165 7.13 7.65 -9.86
CA ASN A 165 7.16 8.34 -11.15
C ASN A 165 6.33 7.62 -12.22
N ARG A 166 6.29 6.28 -12.18
CA ARG A 166 5.40 5.49 -13.03
C ARG A 166 3.94 5.59 -12.56
N LEU A 167 3.69 5.44 -11.26
CA LEU A 167 2.34 5.49 -10.68
C LEU A 167 1.59 6.80 -11.00
N VAL A 168 2.29 7.93 -11.01
CA VAL A 168 1.71 9.25 -11.26
C VAL A 168 2.13 9.89 -12.59
N THR A 169 2.77 9.12 -13.48
CA THR A 169 3.20 9.60 -14.81
C THR A 169 4.04 10.88 -14.73
N SER A 170 5.01 10.88 -13.80
CA SER A 170 5.95 11.99 -13.52
C SER A 170 5.30 13.29 -13.01
N GLU A 171 4.05 13.25 -12.54
CA GLU A 171 3.44 14.37 -11.82
C GLU A 171 4.18 14.63 -10.47
N PRO A 172 4.22 15.90 -9.99
CA PRO A 172 4.91 16.24 -8.74
C PRO A 172 4.30 15.60 -7.49
N TYR A 173 5.19 15.17 -6.58
CA TYR A 173 4.84 14.65 -5.27
C TYR A 173 5.93 14.95 -4.24
N SER A 174 5.57 14.84 -2.97
CA SER A 174 6.50 14.90 -1.85
C SER A 174 6.51 13.58 -1.07
N LEU A 175 7.66 13.25 -0.50
CA LEU A 175 7.88 12.06 0.33
C LEU A 175 8.17 12.50 1.76
N LEU A 176 7.46 11.90 2.71
CA LEU A 176 7.68 12.10 4.13
C LEU A 176 7.99 10.75 4.79
N TYR A 177 9.24 10.61 5.25
CA TYR A 177 9.70 9.46 6.02
C TYR A 177 9.63 9.77 7.53
N GLU A 178 9.28 8.76 8.34
CA GLU A 178 9.23 8.88 9.80
C GLU A 178 10.39 8.11 10.44
N PRO A 179 11.42 8.77 11.00
CA PRO A 179 12.68 8.13 11.40
C PRO A 179 12.61 7.38 12.74
N ASP A 180 11.43 7.17 13.33
CA ASP A 180 11.30 6.43 14.59
C ASP A 180 11.56 4.94 14.37
N SER A 181 12.73 4.46 14.80
CA SER A 181 13.14 3.05 14.74
C SER A 181 12.15 2.04 15.33
N ARG A 182 11.22 2.48 16.20
CA ARG A 182 10.17 1.62 16.77
C ARG A 182 9.01 1.39 15.81
N ARG A 183 8.84 2.24 14.79
CA ARG A 183 7.83 2.13 13.74
C ARG A 183 8.36 1.31 12.56
N LEU A 184 7.46 0.87 11.69
CA LEU A 184 7.85 0.21 10.45
C LEU A 184 8.56 1.21 9.53
N PHE A 185 9.50 0.72 8.71
CA PHE A 185 10.00 1.53 7.62
C PHE A 185 8.84 1.82 6.67
N GLY A 186 8.65 3.09 6.32
CA GLY A 186 7.56 3.52 5.48
C GLY A 186 7.68 4.95 5.03
N VAL A 187 6.90 5.28 4.01
CA VAL A 187 6.86 6.59 3.38
C VAL A 187 5.41 7.02 3.18
N ARG A 188 5.13 8.26 3.55
CA ARG A 188 3.89 8.94 3.17
C ARG A 188 4.15 9.73 1.91
N VAL A 189 3.32 9.51 0.91
CA VAL A 189 3.39 10.17 -0.39
C VAL A 189 2.23 11.15 -0.48
N GLN A 190 2.55 12.41 -0.73
CA GLN A 190 1.57 13.46 -0.96
C GLN A 190 1.70 14.00 -2.38
N PHE A 191 0.65 13.83 -3.18
CA PHE A 191 0.55 14.32 -4.55
C PHE A 191 0.09 15.78 -4.59
N GLU A 192 0.58 16.57 -5.56
CA GLU A 192 0.17 17.96 -5.71
C GLU A 192 -1.27 18.12 -6.25
N ARG A 193 -1.73 17.15 -7.02
CA ARG A 193 -3.13 17.03 -7.49
C ARG A 193 -3.83 15.81 -6.90
N GLU A 194 -5.16 15.78 -7.00
CA GLU A 194 -5.91 14.56 -6.67
C GLU A 194 -5.86 13.57 -7.84
N PHE A 195 -5.72 12.29 -7.53
CA PHE A 195 -5.88 11.17 -8.44
C PHE A 195 -7.11 10.33 -8.09
N THR A 196 -7.80 9.84 -9.11
CA THR A 196 -8.81 8.79 -8.96
C THR A 196 -8.16 7.41 -8.93
N VAL A 197 -8.88 6.43 -8.37
CA VAL A 197 -8.43 5.03 -8.36
C VAL A 197 -8.18 4.52 -9.79
N SER A 198 -9.11 4.82 -10.71
CA SER A 198 -9.01 4.36 -12.10
C SER A 198 -7.83 5.00 -12.85
N GLU A 199 -7.49 6.28 -12.61
CA GLU A 199 -6.28 6.90 -13.17
C GLU A 199 -5.01 6.16 -12.71
N LEU A 200 -4.89 5.87 -11.41
CA LEU A 200 -3.70 5.19 -10.87
C LEU A 200 -3.57 3.76 -11.40
N LEU A 201 -4.67 3.01 -11.49
CA LEU A 201 -4.69 1.67 -12.09
C LEU A 201 -4.31 1.70 -13.57
N GLN A 202 -4.77 2.70 -14.32
CA GLN A 202 -4.42 2.88 -15.73
C GLN A 202 -2.92 3.15 -15.89
N ASN A 203 -2.34 4.02 -15.07
CA ASN A 203 -0.91 4.33 -15.12
C ASN A 203 -0.04 3.09 -14.87
N LEU A 204 -0.45 2.22 -13.93
CA LEU A 204 0.26 0.95 -13.68
C LEU A 204 0.16 -0.02 -14.87
N SER A 205 -0.98 -0.04 -15.57
CA SER A 205 -1.22 -0.95 -16.71
C SER A 205 -0.44 -0.56 -17.97
N VAL A 206 -0.17 0.74 -18.19
CA VAL A 206 0.55 1.25 -19.38
C VAL A 206 2.05 0.93 -19.32
N GLY A 207 2.59 0.59 -18.14
CA GLY A 207 4.01 0.28 -17.93
C GLY A 207 4.41 -1.19 -18.10
N GLN A 208 3.47 -2.09 -18.43
CA GLN A 208 3.76 -3.51 -18.67
C GLN A 208 4.28 -3.68 -20.11
N PRO A 209 5.52 -4.19 -20.34
CA PRO A 209 5.91 -4.61 -21.69
C PRO A 209 4.99 -5.77 -22.10
N SER A 210 4.32 -5.62 -23.25
CA SER A 210 3.48 -6.68 -23.83
C SER A 210 4.25 -7.99 -23.86
N ALA A 211 3.77 -9.00 -23.11
CA ALA A 211 4.21 -10.36 -23.30
C ALA A 211 3.69 -10.83 -24.67
N HIS A 212 4.58 -10.82 -25.66
CA HIS A 212 4.41 -11.50 -26.94
C HIS A 212 5.32 -12.72 -26.97
#